data_AF-A0A7Y4XYD6-F1
#
_entry.id   AF-A0A7Y4XYD6-F1
#
_cell.length_a   1.000
_cell.length_b   1.000
_cell.length_c   1.000
_cell.angle_alpha   90.00
_cell.angle_beta   90.00
_cell.angle_gamma   90.00
#
_symmetry.space_group_name_H-M   'P 1'
#
loop_
_entity.id
_entity.type
_entity.pdbx_description
1 polymer ?
#
loop_
_entity_poly.entity_id
_entity_poly.type
_entity_poly.pdbx_seq_one_letter_code
_entity_poly.pdbx_strand_id
1 'polypeptide(L)'
;MPKNWLEPDWPAPTDIHAATTLRWGGVSTGVYASLNPATHVGDALAHVQQNRVLIKQSLALPAEPVWLEQIHGNTVLQAEQVIGLTTADASFTQQAQVVCAVLTADCLPVLFCSADGQTIAAAHAGWRGLLAGILSNTLTAMQTKDVLIWLGPAIGPKCFEVGAEVRAAFVQKNPDFAAAFSAYRTGHY
;
A
#
# COMPACT_ATOMS: atom_id res chain seq x y z
N MET A 1 8.41 20.36 -13.71
CA MET A 1 9.17 19.54 -12.75
C MET A 1 9.11 18.09 -13.20
N PRO A 2 10.12 17.24 -12.91
CA PRO A 2 10.06 15.83 -13.26
C PRO A 2 8.89 15.13 -12.56
N LYS A 3 8.31 14.13 -13.22
CA LYS A 3 7.27 13.26 -12.64
C LYS A 3 7.78 12.66 -11.32
N ASN A 4 7.02 12.79 -10.24
CA ASN A 4 7.38 12.29 -8.90
C ASN A 4 6.48 11.13 -8.45
N TRP A 5 5.98 10.36 -9.41
CA TRP A 5 5.15 9.19 -9.19
C TRP A 5 5.29 8.23 -10.37
N LEU A 6 4.97 6.96 -10.13
CA LEU A 6 4.97 5.90 -11.12
C LEU A 6 3.54 5.43 -11.37
N GLU A 7 3.26 5.02 -12.61
CA GLU A 7 2.02 4.34 -12.99
C GLU A 7 2.23 2.83 -12.91
N PRO A 8 1.24 2.08 -12.41
CA PRO A 8 1.23 0.63 -12.57
C PRO A 8 1.29 0.22 -14.05
N ASP A 9 2.23 -0.65 -14.38
CA ASP A 9 2.29 -1.32 -15.68
C ASP A 9 1.37 -2.57 -15.61
N TRP A 10 0.10 -2.36 -15.96
CA TRP A 10 -0.95 -3.39 -15.93
C TRP A 10 -2.06 -3.07 -16.95
N PRO A 11 -2.85 -4.06 -17.40
CA PRO A 11 -3.90 -3.85 -18.40
C PRO A 11 -5.23 -3.37 -17.77
N ALA A 12 -5.18 -2.44 -16.81
CA ALA A 12 -6.39 -1.96 -16.13
C ALA A 12 -7.32 -1.18 -17.09
N PRO A 13 -8.64 -1.18 -16.84
CA PRO A 13 -9.59 -0.36 -17.57
C PRO A 13 -9.20 1.13 -17.59
N THR A 14 -9.55 1.84 -18.67
CA THR A 14 -9.07 3.21 -18.92
C THR A 14 -9.58 4.26 -17.93
N ASP A 15 -10.66 3.95 -17.21
CA ASP A 15 -11.27 4.75 -16.15
C ASP A 15 -10.68 4.46 -14.76
N ILE A 16 -9.79 3.48 -14.66
CA ILE A 16 -9.03 3.21 -13.43
C ILE A 16 -7.73 4.00 -13.44
N HIS A 17 -7.61 4.91 -12.47
CA HIS A 17 -6.39 5.68 -12.24
C HIS A 17 -5.67 5.17 -11.00
N ALA A 18 -4.40 4.86 -11.14
CA ALA A 18 -3.57 4.33 -10.06
C ALA A 18 -2.15 4.89 -10.16
N ALA A 19 -1.51 5.12 -9.01
CA ALA A 19 -0.15 5.63 -8.94
C ALA A 19 0.53 5.26 -7.63
N THR A 20 1.85 5.29 -7.62
CA THR A 20 2.66 5.33 -6.39
C THR A 20 3.56 6.55 -6.41
N THR A 21 3.63 7.29 -5.32
CA THR A 21 4.47 8.49 -5.21
C THR A 21 5.93 8.13 -4.95
N LEU A 22 6.84 8.94 -5.47
CA LEU A 22 8.28 8.88 -5.20
C LEU A 22 8.62 9.90 -4.11
N ARG A 23 9.78 9.75 -3.46
CA ARG A 23 10.15 10.57 -2.29
C ARG A 23 10.44 12.06 -2.59
N TRP A 24 10.50 12.46 -3.87
CA TRP A 24 10.88 13.81 -4.27
C TRP A 24 9.68 14.71 -4.61
N GLY A 25 9.91 16.03 -4.61
CA GLY A 25 8.89 17.02 -4.99
C GLY A 25 8.01 17.50 -3.84
N GLY A 26 8.42 17.27 -2.59
CA GLY A 26 7.75 17.81 -1.40
C GLY A 26 8.56 18.89 -0.68
N VAL A 27 8.14 19.21 0.54
CA VAL A 27 8.70 20.30 1.36
C VAL A 27 9.36 19.82 2.66
N SER A 28 9.26 18.54 2.99
CA SER A 28 9.92 17.96 4.17
C SER A 28 11.44 18.02 4.01
N THR A 29 12.16 18.00 5.13
CA THR A 29 13.62 18.16 5.18
C THR A 29 14.28 17.04 5.99
N GLY A 30 15.62 16.98 5.94
CA GLY A 30 16.40 16.00 6.70
C GLY A 30 16.07 14.56 6.32
N VAL A 31 15.85 13.70 7.32
CA VAL A 31 15.52 12.28 7.12
C VAL A 31 14.19 12.07 6.38
N TYR A 32 13.29 13.06 6.39
CA TYR A 32 12.00 13.05 5.71
C TYR A 32 12.04 13.71 4.32
N ALA A 33 13.20 14.20 3.88
CA ALA A 33 13.31 14.87 2.60
C ALA A 33 12.82 13.95 1.44
N SER A 34 11.80 14.31 0.66
CA SER A 34 11.07 15.60 0.62
C SER A 34 9.55 15.47 0.63
N LEU A 35 8.98 14.45 0.00
CA LEU A 35 7.54 14.25 -0.12
C LEU A 35 7.08 13.19 0.89
N ASN A 36 7.08 13.55 2.18
CA ASN A 36 6.58 12.68 3.24
C ASN A 36 5.09 12.97 3.55
N PRO A 37 4.16 12.04 3.28
CA PRO A 37 2.74 12.18 3.62
C PRO A 37 2.34 11.55 4.97
N ALA A 38 3.28 10.97 5.72
CA ALA A 38 2.99 10.25 6.96
C ALA A 38 3.00 11.17 8.19
N THR A 39 1.91 11.14 8.96
CA THR A 39 1.71 11.97 10.17
C THR A 39 2.27 11.36 11.45
N HIS A 40 2.71 10.10 11.42
CA HIS A 40 3.06 9.30 12.60
C HIS A 40 4.56 8.97 12.71
N VAL A 41 5.39 9.55 11.84
CA VAL A 41 6.83 9.24 11.76
C VAL A 41 7.74 10.29 12.40
N GLY A 42 7.16 11.38 12.94
CA GLY A 42 7.92 12.45 13.63
C GLY A 42 8.35 13.63 12.75
N ASP A 43 7.80 13.76 11.55
CA ASP A 43 7.99 14.94 10.69
C ASP A 43 7.11 16.13 11.14
N ALA A 44 7.45 17.33 10.68
CA ALA A 44 6.66 18.53 10.94
C ALA A 44 5.29 18.42 10.26
N LEU A 45 4.21 18.50 11.05
CA LEU A 45 2.83 18.34 10.55
C LEU A 45 2.50 19.29 9.39
N ALA A 46 3.00 20.52 9.43
CA ALA A 46 2.81 21.50 8.35
C ALA A 46 3.43 21.05 7.02
N HIS A 47 4.61 20.41 7.05
CA HIS A 47 5.23 19.84 5.85
C HIS A 47 4.41 18.66 5.33
N VAL A 48 3.97 17.77 6.23
CA VAL A 48 3.16 16.61 5.86
C VAL A 48 1.84 17.02 5.20
N GLN A 49 1.16 18.02 5.77
CA GLN A 49 -0.07 18.59 5.20
C GLN A 49 0.17 19.18 3.82
N GLN A 50 1.25 19.97 3.66
CA GLN A 50 1.62 20.52 2.36
C GLN A 50 1.96 19.42 1.34
N ASN A 51 2.66 18.37 1.75
CA ASN A 51 2.98 17.23 0.87
C ASN A 51 1.71 16.51 0.41
N ARG A 52 0.69 16.33 1.26
CA ARG A 52 -0.60 15.75 0.85
C ARG A 52 -1.32 16.61 -0.18
N VAL A 53 -1.29 17.94 -0.03
CA VAL A 53 -1.82 18.87 -1.04
C VAL A 53 -1.08 18.71 -2.37
N LEU A 54 0.25 18.65 -2.33
CA LEU A 54 1.09 18.45 -3.53
C LEU A 54 0.80 17.11 -4.22
N ILE A 55 0.61 16.03 -3.46
CA ILE A 55 0.23 14.72 -4.00
C ILE A 55 -1.10 14.83 -4.75
N LYS A 56 -2.13 15.37 -4.11
CA LYS A 56 -3.46 15.55 -4.70
C LYS A 56 -3.39 16.34 -6.02
N GLN A 57 -2.64 17.44 -6.04
CA GLN A 57 -2.45 18.26 -7.23
C GLN A 57 -1.67 17.52 -8.32
N SER A 58 -0.56 16.87 -7.97
CA SER A 58 0.34 16.20 -8.93
C SER A 58 -0.29 15.00 -9.64
N LEU A 59 -1.22 14.32 -8.95
CA LEU A 59 -1.96 13.18 -9.46
C LEU A 59 -3.36 13.54 -9.97
N ALA A 60 -3.73 14.84 -9.92
CA ALA A 60 -5.07 15.33 -10.25
C ALA A 60 -6.19 14.52 -9.56
N LEU A 61 -6.00 14.19 -8.27
CA LEU A 61 -6.93 13.32 -7.57
C LEU A 61 -8.31 13.98 -7.41
N PRO A 62 -9.39 13.20 -7.58
CA PRO A 62 -10.76 13.73 -7.52
C PRO A 62 -11.18 14.13 -6.09
N ALA A 63 -10.59 13.50 -5.07
CA ALA A 63 -10.87 13.73 -3.66
C ALA A 63 -9.59 13.62 -2.82
N GLU A 64 -9.69 13.91 -1.52
CA GLU A 64 -8.62 13.56 -0.59
C GLU A 64 -8.46 12.03 -0.51
N PRO A 65 -7.23 11.51 -0.47
CA PRO A 65 -7.00 10.10 -0.17
C PRO A 65 -7.57 9.71 1.19
N VAL A 66 -8.20 8.54 1.27
CA VAL A 66 -8.64 7.94 2.53
C VAL A 66 -7.42 7.33 3.22
N TRP A 67 -6.86 8.08 4.17
CA TRP A 67 -5.72 7.65 4.97
C TRP A 67 -6.16 6.78 6.14
N LEU A 68 -5.50 5.63 6.31
CA LEU A 68 -5.79 4.69 7.39
C LEU A 68 -4.74 4.77 8.50
N GLU A 69 -5.13 4.36 9.71
CA GLU A 69 -4.18 4.00 10.76
C GLU A 69 -3.72 2.56 10.53
N GLN A 70 -2.64 2.43 9.77
CA GLN A 70 -2.04 1.14 9.42
C GLN A 70 -1.29 0.56 10.62
N ILE A 71 -1.70 -0.62 11.07
CA ILE A 71 -1.14 -1.30 12.25
C ILE A 71 -0.52 -2.66 11.90
N HIS A 72 -0.30 -2.93 10.62
CA HIS A 72 0.15 -4.24 10.10
C HIS A 72 -0.84 -5.38 10.40
N GLY A 73 -2.13 -5.05 10.46
CA GLY A 73 -3.23 -5.99 10.60
C GLY A 73 -3.76 -6.50 9.26
N ASN A 74 -4.99 -7.04 9.28
CA ASN A 74 -5.66 -7.61 8.11
C ASN A 74 -7.09 -7.05 7.91
N THR A 75 -7.41 -5.92 8.56
CA THR A 75 -8.72 -5.26 8.46
C THR A 75 -8.83 -4.48 7.16
N VAL A 76 -9.97 -4.63 6.47
CA VAL A 76 -10.31 -3.94 5.23
C VAL A 76 -11.58 -3.13 5.44
N LEU A 77 -11.59 -1.87 5.03
CA LEU A 77 -12.75 -0.98 5.16
C LEU A 77 -13.25 -0.48 3.81
N GLN A 78 -14.55 -0.20 3.74
CA GLN A 78 -15.11 0.52 2.60
C GLN A 78 -14.72 2.00 2.71
N ALA A 79 -14.00 2.52 1.71
CA ALA A 79 -13.25 3.77 1.81
C ALA A 79 -14.16 4.97 2.11
N GLU A 80 -15.32 5.06 1.48
CA GLU A 80 -16.32 6.12 1.68
C GLU A 80 -17.01 6.09 3.06
N GLN A 81 -16.86 5.00 3.82
CA GLN A 81 -17.39 4.87 5.19
C GLN A 81 -16.35 5.23 6.26
N VAL A 82 -15.10 5.45 5.88
CA VAL A 82 -14.03 5.81 6.82
C VAL A 82 -14.21 7.26 7.28
N ILE A 83 -14.29 7.45 8.60
CA ILE A 83 -14.40 8.78 9.23
C ILE A 83 -13.15 9.03 10.06
N GLY A 84 -12.46 10.13 9.76
CA GLY A 84 -11.21 10.46 10.44
C GLY A 84 -10.15 9.38 10.24
N LEU A 85 -9.24 9.27 11.22
CA LEU A 85 -8.19 8.27 11.19
C LEU A 85 -8.70 6.96 11.83
N THR A 86 -8.97 5.94 11.00
CA THR A 86 -9.52 4.65 11.45
C THR A 86 -8.51 3.52 11.24
N THR A 87 -8.43 2.60 12.20
CA THR A 87 -7.54 1.44 12.17
C THR A 87 -7.92 0.44 11.08
N ALA A 88 -7.07 0.32 10.06
CA ALA A 88 -7.15 -0.68 9.00
C ALA A 88 -5.86 -0.68 8.16
N ASP A 89 -5.65 -1.76 7.41
CA ASP A 89 -4.49 -1.90 6.53
C ASP A 89 -4.88 -2.03 5.06
N ALA A 90 -6.17 -2.00 4.74
CA ALA A 90 -6.64 -1.83 3.37
C ALA A 90 -7.97 -1.09 3.31
N SER A 91 -8.24 -0.50 2.16
CA SER A 91 -9.55 0.01 1.81
C SER A 91 -9.95 -0.40 0.40
N PHE A 92 -11.25 -0.50 0.16
CA PHE A 92 -11.83 -0.73 -1.15
C PHE A 92 -13.01 0.23 -1.39
N THR A 93 -13.40 0.43 -2.65
CA THR A 93 -14.58 1.21 -2.99
C THR A 93 -15.17 0.78 -4.33
N GLN A 94 -16.47 1.00 -4.47
CA GLN A 94 -17.24 0.86 -5.71
C GLN A 94 -17.75 2.23 -6.21
N GLN A 95 -17.36 3.31 -5.54
CA GLN A 95 -17.81 4.66 -5.85
C GLN A 95 -16.76 5.40 -6.67
N ALA A 96 -17.22 6.07 -7.72
CA ALA A 96 -16.39 7.03 -8.44
C ALA A 96 -15.97 8.18 -7.51
N GLN A 97 -14.84 8.82 -7.83
CA GLN A 97 -14.30 9.97 -7.11
C GLN A 97 -13.86 9.69 -5.66
N VAL A 98 -13.72 8.41 -5.27
CA VAL A 98 -13.14 7.99 -3.98
C VAL A 98 -11.71 7.47 -4.21
N VAL A 99 -10.79 7.83 -3.32
CA VAL A 99 -9.35 7.50 -3.47
C VAL A 99 -8.90 6.59 -2.32
N CYS A 100 -8.72 5.31 -2.61
CA CYS A 100 -8.05 4.36 -1.71
C CYS A 100 -6.54 4.65 -1.68
N ALA A 101 -5.93 4.69 -0.50
CA ALA A 101 -4.50 4.91 -0.36
C ALA A 101 -3.90 4.10 0.80
N VAL A 102 -2.62 3.76 0.65
CA VAL A 102 -1.79 3.17 1.69
C VAL A 102 -0.42 3.84 1.70
N LEU A 103 0.15 3.98 2.89
CA LEU A 103 1.47 4.53 3.13
C LEU A 103 2.50 3.40 3.26
N THR A 104 3.63 3.52 2.57
CA THR A 104 4.70 2.52 2.65
C THR A 104 6.07 3.16 2.66
N ALA A 105 6.97 2.50 3.38
CA ALA A 105 8.41 2.54 3.22
C ALA A 105 8.86 1.11 3.55
N ASP A 106 9.35 0.37 2.56
CA ASP A 106 9.66 -1.07 2.57
C ASP A 106 8.47 -2.04 2.49
N CYS A 107 7.40 -1.87 3.27
CA CYS A 107 6.23 -2.77 3.19
C CYS A 107 5.58 -2.75 1.80
N LEU A 108 5.00 -3.87 1.37
CA LEU A 108 4.44 -4.02 0.02
C LEU A 108 3.10 -3.30 -0.13
N PRO A 109 2.99 -2.24 -0.97
CA PRO A 109 1.70 -1.72 -1.39
C PRO A 109 1.12 -2.61 -2.50
N VAL A 110 -0.14 -3.01 -2.37
CA VAL A 110 -0.85 -3.78 -3.39
C VAL A 110 -2.07 -3.00 -3.83
N LEU A 111 -2.19 -2.76 -5.14
CA LEU A 111 -3.35 -2.14 -5.74
C LEU A 111 -4.18 -3.20 -6.47
N PHE A 112 -5.49 -3.06 -6.40
CA PHE A 112 -6.45 -3.97 -7.01
C PHE A 112 -7.44 -3.18 -7.85
N CYS A 113 -7.85 -3.72 -8.99
CA CYS A 113 -9.09 -3.31 -9.64
C CYS A 113 -9.83 -4.52 -10.20
N SER A 114 -11.16 -4.46 -10.22
CA SER A 114 -11.96 -5.42 -10.96
C SER A 114 -11.76 -5.24 -12.47
N ALA A 115 -11.84 -6.32 -13.24
CA ALA A 115 -11.66 -6.29 -14.68
C ALA A 115 -12.70 -5.42 -15.42
N ASP A 116 -13.86 -5.19 -14.81
CA ASP A 116 -14.93 -4.32 -15.30
C ASP A 116 -14.79 -2.84 -14.87
N GLY A 117 -13.75 -2.50 -14.09
CA GLY A 117 -13.49 -1.13 -13.63
C GLY A 117 -14.41 -0.64 -12.50
N GLN A 118 -15.30 -1.48 -11.96
CA GLN A 118 -16.30 -1.05 -10.99
C GLN A 118 -15.82 -1.04 -9.53
N THR A 119 -14.73 -1.72 -9.21
CA THR A 119 -14.21 -1.82 -7.83
C THR A 119 -12.71 -1.65 -7.81
N ILE A 120 -12.21 -0.81 -6.91
CA ILE A 120 -10.77 -0.67 -6.63
C ILE A 120 -10.46 -0.96 -5.17
N ALA A 121 -9.22 -1.31 -4.87
CA ALA A 121 -8.71 -1.38 -3.52
C ALA A 121 -7.22 -1.05 -3.44
N ALA A 122 -6.78 -0.64 -2.24
CA ALA A 122 -5.37 -0.49 -1.88
C ALA A 122 -5.12 -1.19 -0.55
N ALA A 123 -4.07 -2.01 -0.48
CA ALA A 123 -3.68 -2.75 0.71
C ALA A 123 -2.20 -2.53 1.08
N HIS A 124 -1.97 -2.40 2.37
CA HIS A 124 -0.68 -2.37 3.02
C HIS A 124 -0.32 -3.78 3.47
N ALA A 125 0.63 -4.41 2.80
CA ALA A 125 1.04 -5.78 3.04
C ALA A 125 2.45 -5.83 3.64
N GLY A 126 2.60 -5.34 4.88
CA GLY A 126 3.73 -5.75 5.71
C GLY A 126 3.67 -7.26 6.01
N TRP A 127 4.79 -7.89 6.38
CA TRP A 127 4.86 -9.35 6.51
C TRP A 127 3.80 -9.93 7.47
N ARG A 128 3.44 -9.21 8.55
CA ARG A 128 2.39 -9.61 9.49
C ARG A 128 1.01 -9.59 8.84
N GLY A 129 0.65 -8.51 8.17
CA GLY A 129 -0.63 -8.39 7.45
C GLY A 129 -0.74 -9.39 6.31
N LEU A 130 0.34 -9.61 5.57
CA LEU A 130 0.43 -10.61 4.51
C LEU A 130 0.19 -12.03 5.07
N LEU A 131 0.86 -12.37 6.18
CA LEU A 131 0.65 -13.65 6.87
C LEU A 131 -0.77 -13.76 7.44
N ALA A 132 -1.33 -12.68 7.96
CA ALA A 132 -2.69 -12.62 8.51
C ALA A 132 -3.78 -12.60 7.43
N GLY A 133 -3.42 -12.51 6.15
CA GLY A 133 -4.34 -12.64 5.02
C GLY A 133 -4.94 -11.34 4.52
N ILE A 134 -4.28 -10.19 4.70
CA ILE A 134 -4.79 -8.88 4.21
C ILE A 134 -5.21 -8.96 2.73
N LEU A 135 -4.43 -9.61 1.85
CA LEU A 135 -4.76 -9.72 0.42
C LEU A 135 -6.04 -10.54 0.17
N SER A 136 -6.19 -11.68 0.84
CA SER A 136 -7.39 -12.52 0.72
C SER A 136 -8.61 -11.81 1.30
N ASN A 137 -8.44 -11.06 2.38
CA ASN A 137 -9.51 -10.26 2.96
C ASN A 137 -9.91 -9.12 2.01
N THR A 138 -8.95 -8.47 1.34
CA THR A 138 -9.23 -7.43 0.34
C THR A 138 -10.02 -7.99 -0.84
N LEU A 139 -9.59 -9.13 -1.40
CA LEU A 139 -10.33 -9.81 -2.49
C LEU A 139 -11.76 -10.20 -2.06
N THR A 140 -11.91 -10.69 -0.83
CA THR A 140 -13.24 -11.02 -0.27
C THR A 140 -14.13 -9.78 -0.15
N ALA A 141 -13.57 -8.66 0.32
CA ALA A 141 -14.29 -7.41 0.51
C ALA A 141 -14.72 -6.77 -0.82
N MET A 142 -13.91 -6.91 -1.87
CA MET A 142 -14.23 -6.38 -3.21
C MET A 142 -15.44 -7.07 -3.86
N GLN A 143 -15.79 -8.28 -3.44
CA GLN A 143 -16.95 -9.05 -3.97
C GLN A 143 -16.97 -9.20 -5.50
N THR A 144 -15.80 -9.25 -6.13
CA THR A 144 -15.65 -9.44 -7.58
C THR A 144 -14.77 -10.66 -7.88
N LYS A 145 -14.97 -11.26 -9.06
CA LYS A 145 -14.33 -12.52 -9.46
C LYS A 145 -13.03 -12.31 -10.20
N ASP A 146 -13.01 -11.36 -11.13
CA ASP A 146 -11.88 -11.07 -12.00
C ASP A 146 -11.19 -9.80 -11.51
N VAL A 147 -10.00 -9.96 -10.93
CA VAL A 147 -9.25 -8.88 -10.29
C VAL A 147 -7.85 -8.78 -10.89
N LEU A 148 -7.50 -7.59 -11.36
CA LEU A 148 -6.14 -7.20 -11.67
C LEU A 148 -5.45 -6.75 -10.39
N ILE A 149 -4.24 -7.24 -10.17
CA ILE A 149 -3.43 -6.95 -8.99
C ILE A 149 -2.09 -6.40 -9.45
N TRP A 150 -1.69 -5.28 -8.87
CA TRP A 150 -0.37 -4.72 -9.06
C TRP A 150 0.41 -4.67 -7.74
N LEU A 151 1.63 -5.21 -7.79
CA LEU A 151 2.58 -5.19 -6.69
C LEU A 151 3.46 -3.95 -6.84
N GLY A 152 3.29 -2.97 -5.94
CA GLY A 152 4.07 -1.74 -6.01
C GLY A 152 5.47 -1.85 -5.39
N PRO A 153 6.24 -0.75 -5.41
CA PRO A 153 7.59 -0.73 -4.88
C PRO A 153 7.64 -1.15 -3.41
N ALA A 154 8.48 -2.14 -3.11
CA ALA A 154 8.67 -2.72 -1.80
C ALA A 154 10.15 -3.08 -1.60
N ILE A 155 10.52 -3.44 -0.38
CA ILE A 155 11.85 -4.01 -0.12
C ILE A 155 11.99 -5.35 -0.87
N GLY A 156 13.01 -5.45 -1.72
CA GLY A 156 13.26 -6.64 -2.53
C GLY A 156 13.95 -7.77 -1.76
N PRO A 157 13.96 -9.00 -2.32
CA PRO A 157 14.51 -10.19 -1.65
C PRO A 157 16.03 -10.13 -1.40
N LYS A 158 16.74 -9.20 -2.05
CA LYS A 158 18.19 -8.97 -1.81
C LYS A 158 18.47 -8.11 -0.58
N CYS A 159 17.46 -7.43 -0.05
CA CYS A 159 17.59 -6.48 1.06
C CYS A 159 16.71 -6.84 2.26
N PHE A 160 15.65 -7.64 2.05
CA PHE A 160 14.70 -7.99 3.11
C PHE A 160 15.15 -9.19 3.94
N GLU A 161 16.19 -8.98 4.75
CA GLU A 161 16.64 -10.00 5.70
C GLU A 161 15.63 -10.15 6.84
N VAL A 162 15.22 -11.39 7.13
CA VAL A 162 14.30 -11.72 8.22
C VAL A 162 14.83 -12.84 9.09
N GLY A 163 14.36 -12.89 10.34
CA GLY A 163 14.67 -13.98 11.25
C GLY A 163 13.93 -15.28 10.90
N ALA A 164 14.43 -16.40 11.42
CA ALA A 164 13.85 -17.72 11.22
C ALA A 164 12.39 -17.83 11.66
N GLU A 165 11.93 -16.99 12.61
CA GLU A 165 10.55 -16.93 13.08
C GLU A 165 9.58 -16.47 11.99
N VAL A 166 9.99 -15.54 11.11
CA VAL A 166 9.14 -15.07 10.01
C VAL A 166 8.95 -16.20 9.01
N ARG A 167 10.05 -16.84 8.58
CA ARG A 167 9.97 -18.00 7.68
C ARG A 167 9.13 -19.12 8.28
N ALA A 168 9.35 -19.47 9.54
CA ALA A 168 8.61 -20.54 10.21
C ALA A 168 7.10 -20.24 10.22
N ALA A 169 6.70 -18.99 10.49
CA ALA A 169 5.30 -18.60 10.51
C ALA A 169 4.63 -18.76 9.13
N PHE A 170 5.31 -18.40 8.04
CA PHE A 170 4.80 -18.61 6.68
C PHE A 170 4.74 -20.10 6.31
N VAL A 171 5.81 -20.87 6.56
CA VAL A 171 5.88 -22.30 6.23
C VAL A 171 4.87 -23.12 7.04
N GLN A 172 4.59 -22.75 8.28
CA GLN A 172 3.54 -23.38 9.09
C GLN A 172 2.15 -23.17 8.47
N LYS A 173 1.91 -22.02 7.83
CA LYS A 173 0.65 -21.72 7.15
C LYS A 173 0.51 -22.47 5.82
N ASN A 174 1.58 -22.51 5.02
CA ASN A 174 1.65 -23.31 3.81
C ASN A 174 3.12 -23.71 3.52
N PRO A 175 3.45 -25.02 3.44
CA PRO A 175 4.79 -25.49 3.14
C PRO A 175 5.41 -24.91 1.86
N ASP A 176 4.59 -24.62 0.85
CA ASP A 176 5.05 -24.08 -0.45
C ASP A 176 5.70 -22.70 -0.31
N PHE A 177 5.36 -21.94 0.74
CA PHE A 177 5.97 -20.63 0.99
C PHE A 177 7.45 -20.71 1.33
N ALA A 178 7.99 -21.91 1.65
CA ALA A 178 9.43 -22.10 1.85
C ALA A 178 10.25 -21.65 0.63
N ALA A 179 9.69 -21.73 -0.59
CA ALA A 179 10.36 -21.33 -1.82
C ALA A 179 10.60 -19.81 -1.93
N ALA A 180 9.91 -18.99 -1.13
CA ALA A 180 10.07 -17.53 -1.12
C ALA A 180 11.19 -17.04 -0.18
N PHE A 181 11.88 -17.94 0.54
CA PHE A 181 12.95 -17.62 1.48
C PHE A 181 14.27 -18.25 1.03
N SER A 182 15.38 -17.52 1.17
CA SER A 182 16.72 -18.01 0.83
C SER A 182 17.65 -17.82 2.02
N ALA A 183 18.36 -18.86 2.47
CA ALA A 183 19.27 -18.69 3.61
C ALA A 183 20.36 -17.64 3.30
N TYR A 184 20.61 -16.72 4.24
CA TYR A 184 21.61 -15.67 4.08
C TYR A 184 22.77 -15.81 5.08
N ARG A 185 22.49 -15.67 6.37
CA ARG A 185 23.43 -15.94 7.47
C ARG A 185 22.74 -16.79 8.53
N THR A 186 23.49 -17.35 9.47
CA THR A 186 22.93 -18.25 10.49
C THR A 186 21.69 -17.65 11.18
N GLY A 187 20.57 -18.37 11.11
CA GLY A 187 19.28 -17.95 11.68
C GLY A 187 18.50 -16.90 10.89
N HIS A 188 18.98 -16.50 9.71
CA HIS A 188 18.38 -15.46 8.88
C HIS A 188 18.18 -15.93 7.43
N TYR A 189 17.13 -15.42 6.81
CA TYR A 189 16.70 -15.71 5.44
C TYR A 189 16.45 -14.41 4.67
#